data_AF-A0A6L2KLN8-F1
#
_entry.id   AF-A0A6L2KLN8-F1
#
_cell.length_a   1.000
_cell.length_b   1.000
_cell.length_c   1.000
_cell.angle_alpha   90.00
_cell.angle_beta   90.00
_cell.angle_gamma   90.00
#
_symmetry.space_group_name_H-M   'P 1'
#
loop_
_entity.id
_entity.type
_entity.pdbx_description
1 polymer ?
#
loop_
_entity_poly.entity_id
_entity_poly.type
_entity_poly.pdbx_seq_one_letter_code
_entity_poly.pdbx_strand_id
1 'polypeptide(L)'
;MNLLNDVDLTGDVPGATKEDLFGHDARPRPAGKPRPAKKTKSDATASTDGSSTSTQFGELMEQELRLKWKAAERAFEAQAEKDRTLMLLEELRFLDISTKDLDDDDAYWNKKQKRLIKNKMRNDLGDEDDEDE
;
A
#
# COMPACT_ATOMS: atom_id res chain seq x y z
N MET A 1 -39.68 -31.15 -10.60
CA MET A 1 -38.98 -32.15 -11.44
C MET A 1 -38.55 -31.44 -12.72
N ASN A 2 -37.34 -30.88 -12.77
CA ASN A 2 -36.77 -30.32 -14.00
C ASN A 2 -35.44 -31.04 -14.27
N LEU A 3 -35.31 -31.53 -15.51
CA LEU A 3 -34.24 -32.39 -15.99
C LEU A 3 -32.90 -31.64 -16.06
N LEU A 4 -31.82 -32.31 -15.62
CA LEU A 4 -30.45 -31.94 -15.97
C LEU A 4 -30.23 -32.29 -17.45
N ASN A 5 -29.83 -31.31 -18.25
CA ASN A 5 -29.15 -31.56 -19.52
C ASN A 5 -27.64 -31.38 -19.26
N ASP A 6 -26.89 -32.47 -19.43
CA ASP A 6 -25.43 -32.46 -19.42
C ASP A 6 -24.92 -31.63 -20.60
N VAL A 7 -24.10 -30.62 -20.31
CA VAL A 7 -23.36 -29.85 -21.33
C VAL A 7 -22.04 -30.56 -21.56
N ASP A 8 -21.91 -31.21 -22.71
CA ASP A 8 -20.66 -31.76 -23.21
C ASP A 8 -19.71 -30.59 -23.58
N LEU A 9 -18.58 -30.49 -22.87
CA LEU A 9 -17.56 -29.43 -23.04
C LEU A 9 -16.47 -29.81 -24.06
N THR A 10 -16.69 -30.84 -24.88
CA THR A 10 -15.72 -31.27 -25.90
C THR A 10 -15.81 -30.41 -27.17
N GLY A 11 -15.71 -29.09 -27.02
CA GLY A 11 -15.59 -28.14 -28.13
C GLY A 11 -14.12 -27.93 -28.50
N ASP A 12 -13.66 -28.62 -29.56
CA ASP A 12 -12.36 -28.38 -30.18
C ASP A 12 -12.26 -26.91 -30.63
N VAL A 13 -11.28 -26.17 -30.09
CA VAL A 13 -11.08 -24.76 -30.40
C VAL A 13 -10.48 -24.67 -31.80
N PRO A 14 -11.15 -24.06 -32.79
CA PRO A 14 -10.55 -23.89 -34.11
C PRO A 14 -9.31 -23.00 -33.95
N GLY A 15 -8.14 -23.60 -34.19
CA GLY A 15 -6.85 -22.94 -34.06
C GLY A 15 -6.79 -21.71 -34.96
N ALA A 16 -6.71 -20.53 -34.35
CA ALA A 16 -6.55 -19.27 -35.06
C ALA A 16 -5.26 -19.33 -35.91
N THR A 17 -5.40 -19.31 -37.23
CA THR A 17 -4.26 -19.26 -38.14
C THR A 17 -3.66 -17.86 -38.15
N LYS A 18 -2.35 -17.75 -38.41
CA LYS A 18 -1.62 -16.47 -38.39
C LYS A 18 -2.17 -15.43 -39.37
N GLU A 19 -2.94 -15.88 -40.35
CA GLU A 19 -3.66 -15.07 -41.33
C GLU A 19 -4.76 -14.23 -40.65
N ASP A 20 -5.42 -14.80 -39.64
CA ASP A 20 -6.53 -14.19 -38.90
C ASP A 20 -6.05 -13.08 -37.97
N LEU A 21 -4.84 -13.24 -37.39
CA LEU A 21 -4.30 -12.26 -36.44
C LEU A 21 -3.69 -11.01 -37.08
N PHE A 22 -3.14 -11.11 -38.30
CA PHE A 22 -2.36 -10.01 -38.89
C PHE A 22 -2.84 -9.56 -40.27
N GLY A 23 -3.80 -10.27 -40.86
CA GLY A 23 -4.33 -9.98 -42.20
C GLY A 23 -3.27 -10.07 -43.29
N HIS A 24 -3.71 -10.10 -44.55
CA HIS A 24 -2.79 -9.97 -45.67
C HIS A 24 -2.32 -8.51 -45.76
N ASP A 25 -1.06 -8.25 -45.39
CA ASP A 25 -0.44 -6.93 -45.55
C ASP A 25 -0.33 -6.57 -47.04
N ALA A 26 -1.34 -5.85 -47.53
CA ALA A 26 -1.42 -5.39 -48.92
C ALA A 26 -0.51 -4.18 -49.20
N ARG A 27 0.25 -3.68 -48.22
CA ARG A 27 1.06 -2.47 -48.42
C ARG A 27 2.34 -2.81 -49.19
N PRO A 28 2.59 -2.17 -50.33
CA PRO A 28 3.87 -2.34 -51.01
C PRO A 28 4.99 -1.88 -50.08
N ARG A 29 5.99 -2.74 -49.88
CA ARG A 29 7.16 -2.43 -49.05
C ARG A 29 7.81 -1.14 -49.57
N PRO A 30 8.04 -0.12 -48.73
CA PRO A 30 8.72 1.08 -49.17
C PRO A 30 10.13 0.75 -49.63
N ALA A 31 10.60 1.42 -50.67
CA ALA A 31 11.93 1.23 -51.22
C ALA A 31 12.99 1.45 -50.12
N GLY A 32 13.82 0.42 -49.90
CA GLY A 32 14.91 0.49 -48.93
C GLY A 32 15.87 1.63 -49.29
N LYS A 33 16.30 2.41 -48.29
CA LYS A 33 17.30 3.46 -48.51
C LYS A 33 18.61 2.84 -49.01
N PRO A 34 19.32 3.47 -49.97
CA PRO A 34 20.62 2.99 -50.39
C PRO A 34 21.59 2.93 -49.21
N ARG A 35 22.40 1.86 -49.16
CA ARG A 35 23.42 1.67 -48.12
C ARG A 35 24.38 2.88 -48.12
N PRO A 36 24.71 3.45 -46.95
CA PRO A 36 25.69 4.53 -46.87
C PRO A 36 27.04 4.09 -47.44
N ALA A 37 27.66 4.90 -48.29
CA ALA A 37 29.00 4.64 -48.79
C ALA A 37 30.04 4.66 -47.66
N LYS A 38 31.11 3.90 -47.86
CA LYS A 38 32.23 3.66 -46.92
C LYS A 38 32.81 4.99 -46.41
N LYS A 39 32.75 5.23 -45.09
CA LYS A 39 33.27 6.45 -44.46
C LYS A 39 34.81 6.47 -44.40
N THR A 40 35.38 7.62 -44.73
CA THR A 40 36.77 8.01 -44.42
C THR A 40 36.96 8.09 -42.90
N LYS A 41 38.08 7.56 -42.39
CA LYS A 41 38.42 7.58 -40.97
C LYS A 41 38.62 9.02 -40.49
N SER A 42 37.81 9.46 -39.53
CA SER A 42 38.09 10.62 -38.70
C SER A 42 38.95 10.14 -37.53
N ASP A 43 40.13 10.70 -37.38
CA ASP A 43 40.98 10.52 -36.21
C ASP A 43 40.66 11.60 -35.17
N ALA A 44 40.74 11.21 -33.90
CA ALA A 44 40.55 12.02 -32.69
C ALA A 44 39.20 12.75 -32.52
N THR A 45 38.33 12.17 -31.68
CA THR A 45 37.51 12.95 -30.74
C THR A 45 37.63 12.27 -29.38
N ALA A 46 38.37 12.89 -28.47
CA ALA A 46 38.33 12.50 -27.07
C ALA A 46 36.90 12.69 -26.56
N SER A 47 36.21 11.59 -26.30
CA SER A 47 34.91 11.59 -25.62
C SER A 47 35.15 11.91 -24.14
N THR A 48 35.35 13.18 -23.82
CA THR A 48 35.13 13.69 -22.47
C THR A 48 33.70 14.19 -22.41
N ASP A 49 32.75 13.27 -22.27
CA ASP A 49 31.40 13.64 -21.83
C ASP A 49 30.92 12.59 -20.83
N GLY A 50 31.53 12.64 -19.65
CA GLY A 50 31.08 11.87 -18.50
C GLY A 50 29.69 12.37 -18.11
N SER A 51 28.67 11.58 -18.42
CA SER A 51 27.27 11.79 -18.06
C SER A 51 27.11 11.91 -16.54
N SER A 52 27.27 13.13 -16.00
CA SER A 52 27.07 13.42 -14.56
C SER A 52 25.61 13.76 -14.21
N THR A 53 24.75 13.96 -15.21
CA THR A 53 23.35 14.37 -15.01
C THR A 53 22.44 13.20 -14.66
N SER A 54 22.74 11.99 -15.14
CA SER A 54 21.95 10.79 -14.86
C SER A 54 22.00 10.38 -13.38
N THR A 55 23.16 10.49 -12.74
CA THR A 55 23.34 10.15 -11.32
C THR A 55 22.62 11.14 -10.41
N GLN A 56 22.73 12.44 -10.71
CA GLN A 56 22.03 13.49 -9.97
C GLN A 56 20.52 13.37 -10.06
N PHE A 57 19.98 13.00 -11.23
CA PHE A 57 18.55 12.75 -11.38
C PHE A 57 18.06 11.58 -10.52
N GLY A 58 18.82 10.47 -10.48
CA GLY A 58 18.51 9.33 -9.64
C GLY A 58 18.51 9.67 -8.14
N GLU A 59 19.51 10.42 -7.68
CA GLU A 59 19.62 10.87 -6.29
C GLU A 59 18.45 11.77 -5.87
N LEU A 60 18.03 12.69 -6.75
CA LEU A 60 16.87 13.56 -6.49
C LEU A 60 15.57 12.76 -6.37
N MET A 61 15.34 11.80 -7.27
CA MET A 61 14.17 10.93 -7.21
C MET A 61 14.16 10.09 -5.94
N GLU A 62 15.33 9.58 -5.53
CA GLU A 62 15.45 8.81 -4.31
C GLU A 62 15.17 9.68 -3.06
N GLN A 63 15.71 10.89 -3.01
CA GLN A 63 15.46 11.82 -1.91
C GLN A 63 13.97 12.19 -1.81
N GLU A 64 13.32 12.45 -2.94
CA GLU A 64 11.88 12.73 -2.99
C GLU A 64 11.06 11.54 -2.48
N LEU A 65 11.39 10.32 -2.91
CA LEU A 65 10.72 9.11 -2.44
C LEU A 65 10.90 8.93 -0.93
N ARG A 66 12.13 9.07 -0.40
CA ARG A 66 12.40 8.97 1.04
C ARG A 66 11.57 9.98 1.84
N LEU A 67 11.45 11.22 1.34
CA LEU A 67 10.62 12.25 1.99
C LEU A 67 9.14 11.86 2.00
N LYS A 68 8.62 11.35 0.87
CA LYS A 68 7.23 10.88 0.78
C LYS A 68 6.95 9.71 1.72
N TRP A 69 7.86 8.74 1.81
CA TRP A 69 7.75 7.63 2.76
C TRP A 69 7.73 8.10 4.20
N LYS A 70 8.66 8.99 4.60
CA LYS A 70 8.66 9.57 5.95
C LYS A 70 7.38 10.35 6.26
N ALA A 71 6.87 11.11 5.28
CA ALA A 71 5.62 11.85 5.45
C ALA A 71 4.43 10.90 5.65
N ALA A 72 4.35 9.83 4.85
CA ALA A 72 3.30 8.82 4.97
C ALA A 72 3.39 8.04 6.29
N GLU A 73 4.60 7.65 6.70
CA GLU A 73 4.86 6.96 7.96
C GLU A 73 4.44 7.83 9.15
N ARG A 74 4.85 9.11 9.17
CA ARG A 74 4.41 10.06 10.21
C ARG A 74 2.91 10.25 10.25
N ALA A 75 2.25 10.35 9.08
CA ALA A 75 0.81 10.48 9.03
C ALA A 75 0.09 9.24 9.58
N PHE A 76 0.62 8.04 9.28
CA PHE A 76 0.12 6.79 9.83
C PHE A 76 0.32 6.70 11.35
N GLU A 77 1.51 7.03 11.84
CA GLU A 77 1.82 7.01 13.28
C GLU A 77 0.95 8.01 14.05
N ALA A 78 0.78 9.23 13.53
CA ALA A 78 -0.12 10.22 14.11
C ALA A 78 -1.58 9.76 14.13
N GLN A 79 -2.02 8.97 13.13
CA GLN A 79 -3.35 8.38 13.14
C GLN A 79 -3.46 7.27 14.20
N ALA A 80 -2.47 6.38 14.27
CA ALA A 80 -2.44 5.31 15.27
C ALA A 80 -2.42 5.87 16.71
N GLU A 81 -1.70 6.97 16.94
CA GLU A 81 -1.69 7.67 18.23
C GLU A 81 -3.06 8.29 18.56
N LYS A 82 -3.73 8.92 17.58
CA LYS A 82 -5.12 9.39 17.75
C LYS A 82 -6.07 8.25 18.09
N ASP A 83 -5.94 7.10 17.44
CA ASP A 83 -6.80 5.95 17.71
C ASP A 83 -6.56 5.41 19.14
N ARG A 84 -5.30 5.34 19.59
CA ARG A 84 -4.96 4.97 20.98
C ARG A 84 -5.54 5.94 22.00
N THR A 85 -5.40 7.25 21.78
CA THR A 85 -5.93 8.27 22.68
C THR A 85 -7.45 8.30 22.70
N LEU A 86 -8.10 8.08 21.56
CA LEU A 86 -9.55 7.93 21.47
C LEU A 86 -10.05 6.74 22.30
N MET A 87 -9.38 5.58 22.20
CA MET A 87 -9.70 4.39 22.99
C MET A 87 -9.57 4.68 24.49
N LEU A 88 -8.50 5.36 24.91
CA LEU A 88 -8.29 5.75 26.32
C LEU A 88 -9.40 6.66 26.84
N LEU A 89 -9.82 7.65 26.03
CA LEU A 89 -10.92 8.54 26.37
C LEU A 89 -12.27 7.82 26.48
N GLU A 90 -12.51 6.82 25.65
CA GLU A 90 -13.69 5.96 25.75
C GLU A 90 -13.70 5.10 27.01
N GLU A 91 -12.56 4.51 27.38
CA GLU A 91 -12.39 3.77 28.63
C GLU A 91 -12.65 4.67 29.86
N LEU A 92 -12.10 5.89 29.87
CA LEU A 92 -12.35 6.89 30.91
C LEU A 92 -13.84 7.28 30.99
N ARG A 93 -14.46 7.57 29.83
CA ARG A 93 -15.89 7.89 29.78
C ARG A 93 -16.74 6.74 30.35
N PHE A 94 -16.38 5.49 30.06
CA PHE A 94 -17.08 4.33 30.60
C PHE A 94 -16.94 4.23 32.14
N LEU A 95 -15.76 4.53 32.68
CA LEU A 95 -15.51 4.55 34.12
C LEU A 95 -16.38 5.59 34.86
N ASP A 96 -16.66 6.73 34.22
CA ASP A 96 -17.46 7.81 34.80
C ASP A 96 -18.98 7.54 34.80
N ILE A 97 -19.47 6.58 34.00
CA ILE A 97 -20.90 6.25 33.93
C ILE A 97 -21.42 5.82 35.31
N SER A 98 -22.49 6.47 35.80
CA SER A 98 -23.11 6.07 37.05
C SER A 98 -23.79 4.71 36.92
N THR A 99 -23.61 3.85 37.93
CA THR A 99 -24.26 2.52 37.97
C THR A 99 -25.52 2.52 38.84
N LYS A 100 -26.00 3.69 39.27
CA LYS A 100 -27.07 3.82 40.26
C LYS A 100 -28.45 3.42 39.72
N ASP A 101 -28.64 3.52 38.41
CA ASP A 101 -29.92 3.26 37.74
C ASP A 101 -29.93 1.89 37.01
N LEU A 102 -28.91 1.06 37.24
CA LEU A 102 -28.80 -0.30 36.70
C LEU A 102 -29.42 -1.31 37.68
N ASP A 103 -29.94 -2.42 37.16
CA ASP A 103 -30.29 -3.56 38.01
C ASP A 103 -29.04 -4.19 38.65
N ASP A 104 -29.25 -5.05 39.65
CA ASP A 104 -28.17 -5.63 40.43
C ASP A 104 -27.21 -6.51 39.61
N ASP A 105 -27.73 -7.22 38.59
CA ASP A 105 -26.93 -8.09 37.73
C ASP A 105 -26.04 -7.27 36.79
N ASP A 106 -26.62 -6.24 36.16
CA ASP A 106 -25.90 -5.31 35.29
C ASP A 106 -24.89 -4.46 36.08
N ALA A 107 -25.25 -4.01 37.28
CA ALA A 107 -24.34 -3.30 38.17
C ALA A 107 -23.14 -4.16 38.56
N TYR A 108 -23.35 -5.46 38.83
CA TYR A 108 -22.27 -6.41 39.12
C TYR A 108 -21.32 -6.56 37.92
N TRP A 109 -21.85 -6.78 36.72
CA TRP A 109 -21.03 -6.92 35.50
C TRP A 109 -20.29 -5.64 35.15
N ASN A 110 -20.96 -4.48 35.28
CA ASN A 110 -20.34 -3.18 35.05
C ASN A 110 -19.16 -2.96 36.01
N LYS A 111 -19.34 -3.23 37.31
CA LYS A 111 -18.27 -3.13 38.31
C LYS A 111 -17.08 -4.04 37.98
N LYS A 112 -17.34 -5.24 37.48
CA LYS A 112 -16.29 -6.18 37.04
C LYS A 112 -15.53 -5.65 35.82
N GLN A 113 -16.21 -5.09 34.84
CA GLN A 113 -15.59 -4.51 33.64
C GLN A 113 -14.78 -3.24 33.98
N LYS A 114 -15.32 -2.34 34.79
CA LYS A 114 -14.59 -1.15 35.26
C LYS A 114 -13.28 -1.51 35.97
N ARG A 115 -13.29 -2.58 36.78
CA ARG A 115 -12.07 -3.09 37.42
C ARG A 115 -11.05 -3.59 36.41
N LEU A 116 -11.50 -4.33 35.39
CA LEU A 116 -10.61 -4.84 34.33
C LEU A 116 -9.96 -3.70 33.55
N ILE A 117 -10.74 -2.71 33.13
CA ILE A 117 -10.27 -1.51 32.42
C ILE A 117 -9.24 -0.76 33.28
N LYS A 118 -9.56 -0.50 34.56
CA LYS A 118 -8.64 0.20 35.47
C LYS A 118 -7.29 -0.53 35.64
N ASN A 119 -7.31 -1.87 35.70
CA ASN A 119 -6.07 -2.65 35.79
C ASN A 119 -5.28 -2.62 34.49
N LYS A 120 -5.94 -2.69 33.33
CA LYS A 120 -5.30 -2.55 32.02
C LYS A 120 -4.59 -1.19 31.91
N MET A 121 -5.29 -0.11 32.25
CA MET A 121 -4.72 1.25 32.21
C MET A 121 -3.50 1.40 33.12
N ARG A 122 -3.50 0.79 34.32
CA ARG A 122 -2.33 0.80 35.21
C ARG A 122 -1.10 0.14 34.58
N ASN A 123 -1.30 -0.97 33.87
CA ASN A 123 -0.20 -1.67 33.20
C ASN A 123 0.32 -0.89 31.99
N ASP A 124 -0.56 -0.16 31.30
CA ASP A 124 -0.22 0.61 30.10
C ASP A 124 0.47 1.96 30.43
N LEU A 125 0.17 2.56 31.59
CA LEU A 125 0.71 3.85 32.03
C LEU A 125 2.01 3.72 32.86
N GLY A 126 2.34 2.53 33.36
CA GLY A 126 3.46 2.33 34.29
C GLY A 126 3.14 2.85 35.70
N ASP A 127 3.86 2.35 36.70
CA ASP A 127 3.76 2.90 38.06
C ASP A 127 4.42 4.30 38.03
N GLU A 128 3.61 5.35 37.84
CA GLU A 128 4.03 6.68 38.27
C GLU A 128 4.08 6.60 39.80
N ASP A 129 5.29 6.59 40.37
CA ASP A 129 5.53 6.69 41.80
C ASP A 129 4.80 7.94 42.32
N ASP A 130 3.68 7.72 43.01
CA ASP A 130 3.02 8.72 43.81
C ASP A 130 4.00 9.09 44.96
N GLU A 131 4.81 10.12 44.77
CA GLU A 131 5.46 10.80 45.91
C GLU A 131 4.35 11.48 46.73
N ASP A 132 3.91 10.77 47.77
CA ASP A 132 3.10 11.30 48.87
C ASP A 132 3.81 12.51 49.50
N GLU A 133 3.16 13.67 49.56
CA GLU A 133 3.56 14.84 50.38
C GLU A 133 2.71 14.93 51.66
#